data_AF-A0A662QYK2-F1
#
_entry.id   AF-A0A662QYK2-F1
#
_cell.length_a   1.000
_cell.length_b   1.000
_cell.length_c   1.000
_cell.angle_alpha   90.00
_cell.angle_beta   90.00
_cell.angle_gamma   90.00
#
_symmetry.space_group_name_H-M   'P 1'
#
loop_
_entity.id
_entity.type
_entity.pdbx_description
1 polymer ?
#
loop_
_entity_poly.entity_id
_entity_poly.type
_entity_poly.pdbx_seq_one_letter_code
_entity_poly.pdbx_strand_id
1 'polypeptide(L)'
;MIKLIHLFLLSTNKLICLLFFSVFSLSFLDRLGIVPHSATWLPDLITIGMSFIIALMFGINKGIYIDKKYLILILLYLTVIFLSILLNSVSSGNIFLGFRAYLKHLPFFLLPAVYPFTEKEFKRQLMVILPLLLLQVYL
;
A
#
# COMPACT_ATOMS: atom_id res chain seq x y z
N MET A 1 -17.56 -18.67 14.36
CA MET A 1 -16.53 -17.60 14.37
C MET A 1 -15.34 -17.90 13.44
N ILE A 2 -14.68 -19.06 13.55
CA ILE A 2 -13.45 -19.40 12.79
C ILE A 2 -13.66 -19.40 11.25
N LYS A 3 -14.79 -19.92 10.76
CA LYS A 3 -15.13 -19.89 9.31
C LYS A 3 -15.36 -18.47 8.76
N LEU A 4 -15.90 -17.57 9.58
CA LEU A 4 -16.17 -16.18 9.18
C LEU A 4 -14.86 -15.39 9.05
N ILE A 5 -13.93 -15.62 9.98
CA ILE A 5 -12.58 -15.06 9.95
C ILE A 5 -11.82 -15.60 8.73
N HIS A 6 -11.90 -16.91 8.44
CA HIS A 6 -11.24 -17.49 7.27
C HIS A 6 -11.82 -17.00 5.93
N LEU A 7 -13.14 -16.77 5.84
CA LEU A 7 -13.78 -16.20 4.66
C LEU A 7 -13.39 -14.72 4.47
N PHE A 8 -13.31 -13.98 5.57
CA PHE A 8 -12.86 -12.60 5.59
C PHE A 8 -11.39 -12.50 5.16
N LEU A 9 -10.52 -13.36 5.70
CA LEU A 9 -9.09 -13.40 5.36
C LEU A 9 -8.86 -13.68 3.85
N LEU A 10 -9.61 -14.63 3.29
CA LEU A 10 -9.52 -14.98 1.86
C LEU A 10 -10.02 -13.84 0.94
N SER A 11 -11.02 -13.09 1.40
CA SER A 11 -11.52 -11.89 0.71
C SER A 11 -10.49 -10.75 0.76
N THR A 12 -9.87 -10.54 1.93
CA THR A 12 -8.84 -9.51 2.14
C THR A 12 -7.62 -9.74 1.25
N ASN A 13 -7.13 -10.98 1.09
CA ASN A 13 -6.00 -11.28 0.20
C ASN A 13 -6.30 -10.99 -1.29
N LYS A 14 -7.54 -11.26 -1.75
CA LYS A 14 -7.98 -10.89 -3.10
C LYS A 14 -8.07 -9.37 -3.27
N LEU A 15 -8.61 -8.66 -2.27
CA LEU A 15 -8.69 -7.21 -2.25
C LEU A 15 -7.30 -6.56 -2.29
N ILE A 16 -6.33 -7.11 -1.55
CA ILE A 16 -4.94 -6.64 -1.57
C ILE A 16 -4.31 -6.80 -2.95
N CYS A 17 -4.43 -7.98 -3.57
CA CYS A 17 -3.93 -8.21 -4.92
C CYS A 17 -4.62 -7.30 -5.95
N LEU A 18 -5.93 -7.08 -5.82
CA LEU A 18 -6.69 -6.19 -6.68
C LEU A 18 -6.28 -4.72 -6.50
N LEU A 19 -5.94 -4.30 -5.27
CA LEU A 19 -5.44 -2.96 -4.98
C LEU A 19 -4.03 -2.78 -5.55
N PHE A 20 -3.13 -3.75 -5.39
CA PHE A 20 -1.83 -3.74 -6.04
C PHE A 20 -1.96 -3.64 -7.55
N PHE A 21 -2.80 -4.49 -8.15
CA PHE A 21 -3.03 -4.45 -9.59
C PHE A 21 -3.62 -3.12 -10.05
N SER A 22 -4.59 -2.57 -9.30
CA SER A 22 -5.20 -1.26 -9.56
C SER A 22 -4.17 -0.14 -9.51
N VAL A 23 -3.45 0.00 -8.40
CA VAL A 23 -2.51 1.10 -8.19
C VAL A 23 -1.38 1.07 -9.23
N PHE A 24 -0.81 -0.10 -9.50
CA PHE A 24 0.32 -0.22 -10.42
C PHE A 24 -0.13 -0.14 -11.89
N SER A 25 -1.21 -0.81 -12.28
CA SER A 25 -1.70 -0.76 -13.66
C SER A 25 -2.26 0.62 -14.03
N LEU A 26 -3.06 1.26 -13.17
CA LEU A 26 -3.59 2.59 -13.49
C LEU A 26 -2.49 3.65 -13.54
N SER A 27 -1.51 3.59 -12.64
CA SER A 27 -0.38 4.52 -12.71
C SER A 27 0.48 4.28 -13.96
N PHE A 28 0.54 3.05 -14.48
CA PHE A 28 1.19 2.71 -15.74
C PHE A 28 0.41 3.21 -16.96
N LEU A 29 -0.90 2.97 -17.02
CA LEU A 29 -1.72 3.42 -18.15
C LEU A 29 -1.91 4.95 -18.20
N ASP A 30 -1.87 5.63 -17.06
CA ASP A 30 -1.89 7.10 -16.99
C ASP A 30 -0.62 7.71 -17.61
N ARG A 31 0.56 7.11 -17.37
CA ARG A 31 1.82 7.51 -18.04
C ARG A 31 1.79 7.33 -19.55
N LEU A 32 1.02 6.35 -20.04
CA LEU A 32 0.83 6.12 -21.48
C LEU A 32 -0.24 7.04 -22.10
N GLY A 33 -0.96 7.83 -21.31
CA GLY A 33 -2.01 8.74 -21.80
C GLY A 33 -3.27 8.03 -22.34
N ILE A 34 -3.40 6.72 -22.11
CA ILE A 34 -4.50 5.89 -22.64
C ILE A 34 -5.76 6.01 -21.79
N VAL A 35 -5.62 6.39 -20.53
CA VAL A 35 -6.70 6.33 -19.54
C VAL A 35 -7.30 7.71 -19.26
N PRO A 36 -8.65 7.84 -19.24
CA PRO A 36 -9.29 9.09 -18.87
C PRO A 36 -8.99 9.45 -17.41
N HIS A 37 -8.76 10.74 -17.16
CA HIS A 37 -8.34 11.27 -15.86
C HIS A 37 -9.25 10.82 -14.70
N SER A 38 -10.54 10.58 -14.96
CA SER A 38 -11.51 10.07 -13.97
C SER A 38 -11.15 8.69 -13.38
N ALA A 39 -10.44 7.83 -14.12
CA ALA A 39 -10.06 6.50 -13.63
C ALA A 39 -8.86 6.53 -12.67
N THR A 40 -8.11 7.64 -12.61
CA THR A 40 -7.00 7.83 -11.65
C THR A 40 -7.46 7.89 -10.19
N TRP A 41 -8.77 8.04 -9.95
CA TRP A 41 -9.38 8.08 -8.61
C TRP A 41 -9.69 6.70 -8.04
N LEU A 42 -9.73 5.67 -8.90
CA LEU A 42 -10.05 4.30 -8.50
C LEU A 42 -9.06 3.74 -7.46
N PRO A 43 -7.73 3.92 -7.59
CA PRO A 43 -6.77 3.50 -6.58
C PRO A 43 -6.99 4.23 -5.25
N ASP A 44 -7.27 5.53 -5.29
CA ASP A 44 -7.52 6.36 -4.10
C ASP A 44 -8.75 5.84 -3.31
N LEU A 45 -9.84 5.49 -3.98
CA LEU A 45 -11.05 4.94 -3.35
C LEU A 45 -10.78 3.58 -2.67
N ILE A 46 -10.02 2.69 -3.32
CA ILE A 46 -9.73 1.38 -2.74
C ILE A 46 -8.75 1.52 -1.57
N THR A 47 -7.77 2.44 -1.64
CA THR A 47 -6.90 2.79 -0.51
C THR A 47 -7.72 3.25 0.69
N ILE A 48 -8.68 4.16 0.50
CA ILE A 48 -9.54 4.64 1.60
C ILE A 48 -10.30 3.47 2.23
N GLY A 49 -10.87 2.58 1.40
CA GLY A 49 -11.55 1.37 1.88
C GLY A 49 -10.64 0.46 2.71
N MET A 50 -9.39 0.25 2.28
CA MET A 50 -8.44 -0.56 3.02
C MET A 50 -7.92 0.10 4.29
N SER A 51 -7.67 1.41 4.29
CA SER A 51 -7.38 2.17 5.51
C SER A 51 -8.48 1.98 6.55
N PHE A 52 -9.74 2.05 6.13
CA PHE A 52 -10.89 1.86 7.01
C PHE A 52 -10.96 0.43 7.57
N ILE A 53 -10.76 -0.59 6.73
CA ILE A 53 -10.73 -1.99 7.18
C ILE A 53 -9.58 -2.23 8.17
N ILE A 54 -8.39 -1.70 7.90
CA ILE A 54 -7.23 -1.79 8.79
C ILE A 54 -7.52 -1.11 10.13
N ALA A 55 -8.11 0.08 10.12
CA ALA A 55 -8.50 0.81 11.34
C ALA A 55 -9.54 0.02 12.17
N LEU A 56 -10.53 -0.59 11.52
CA LEU A 56 -11.50 -1.46 12.20
C LEU A 56 -10.81 -2.70 12.79
N MET A 57 -9.89 -3.32 12.07
CA MET A 57 -9.13 -4.48 12.58
C MET A 57 -8.27 -4.09 13.79
N PHE A 58 -7.67 -2.90 13.80
CA PHE A 58 -6.98 -2.37 14.97
C PHE A 58 -7.90 -2.17 16.18
N GLY A 59 -9.14 -1.70 15.96
CA GLY A 59 -10.12 -1.51 17.03
C GLY A 59 -10.63 -2.83 17.62
N ILE A 60 -10.73 -3.88 16.81
CA ILE A 60 -11.22 -5.20 17.21
C ILE A 60 -10.10 -6.04 17.86
N ASN A 61 -8.90 -6.03 17.29
CA ASN A 61 -7.75 -6.76 17.82
C ASN A 61 -6.93 -5.87 18.77
N LYS A 62 -7.10 -6.06 20.08
CA LYS A 62 -6.32 -5.35 21.12
C LYS A 62 -4.83 -5.72 21.16
N GLY A 63 -4.41 -6.75 20.43
CA GLY A 63 -3.02 -7.23 20.35
C GLY A 63 -2.39 -6.87 19.02
N ILE A 64 -1.66 -5.76 18.99
CA ILE A 64 -0.83 -5.38 17.84
C ILE A 64 0.53 -6.04 18.04
N TYR A 65 0.81 -7.10 17.28
CA TYR A 65 2.14 -7.71 17.23
C TYR A 65 2.91 -7.16 16.03
N ILE A 66 3.40 -5.92 16.16
CA ILE A 66 4.40 -5.38 15.23
C ILE A 66 5.78 -5.77 15.75
N ASP A 67 6.55 -6.50 14.95
CA ASP A 67 7.94 -6.82 15.28
C ASP A 67 8.74 -5.52 15.42
N LYS A 68 9.59 -5.42 16.45
CA LYS A 68 10.45 -4.25 16.70
C LYS A 68 11.33 -3.92 15.49
N LYS A 69 11.75 -4.92 14.72
CA LYS A 69 12.51 -4.74 13.47
C LYS A 69 11.72 -3.92 12.44
N TYR A 70 10.41 -4.10 12.40
CA TYR A 70 9.51 -3.39 11.52
C TYR A 70 9.39 -1.91 11.89
N LEU A 71 9.30 -1.62 13.20
CA LEU A 71 9.30 -0.24 13.70
C LEU A 71 10.59 0.50 13.36
N ILE A 72 11.73 -0.19 13.44
CA ILE A 72 13.03 0.38 13.07
C ILE A 72 13.06 0.73 11.57
N LEU A 73 12.55 -0.15 10.70
CA LEU A 73 12.46 0.12 9.27
C LEU A 73 11.56 1.33 8.96
N ILE A 74 10.42 1.46 9.63
CA ILE A 74 9.53 2.63 9.50
C ILE A 74 10.28 3.91 9.87
N LEU A 75 10.95 3.91 11.03
CA LEU A 75 11.67 5.07 11.53
C LEU A 75 12.78 5.49 10.55
N LEU A 76 13.52 4.53 10.04
CA LEU A 76 14.63 4.78 9.10
C LEU A 76 14.10 5.34 7.78
N TYR A 77 12.99 4.79 7.27
CA TYR A 77 12.32 5.32 6.09
C TYR A 77 11.82 6.76 6.26
N LEU A 78 11.18 7.06 7.39
CA LEU A 78 10.75 8.43 7.72
C LEU A 78 11.93 9.40 7.82
N THR A 79 13.04 8.94 8.38
CA THR A 79 14.27 9.74 8.49
C THR A 79 14.81 10.11 7.10
N VAL A 80 14.82 9.16 6.16
CA VAL A 80 15.24 9.39 4.77
C VAL A 80 14.32 10.39 4.05
N ILE A 81 13.00 10.29 4.26
CA ILE A 81 12.04 11.26 3.71
C ILE A 81 12.33 12.66 4.28
N PHE A 82 12.50 12.77 5.59
CA PHE A 82 12.72 14.05 6.26
C PHE A 82 14.03 14.71 5.82
N LEU A 83 15.12 13.95 5.77
CA LEU A 83 16.40 14.39 5.22
C LEU A 83 16.26 14.84 3.77
N SER A 84 15.53 14.11 2.93
CA SER A 84 15.33 14.49 1.53
C SER A 84 14.56 15.80 1.39
N ILE A 85 13.56 16.05 2.23
CA ILE A 85 12.79 17.30 2.22
C ILE A 85 13.68 18.47 2.63
N LEU A 86 14.47 18.31 3.71
CA LEU A 86 15.38 19.34 4.21
C LEU A 86 16.50 19.66 3.23
N LEU A 87 17.17 18.63 2.70
CA LEU A 87 18.32 18.80 1.81
C LEU A 87 17.94 19.37 0.44
N ASN A 88 16.76 19.01 -0.08
CA ASN A 88 16.34 19.46 -1.42
C ASN A 88 15.46 20.72 -1.39
N SER A 89 15.20 21.33 -0.22
CA SER A 89 14.37 22.54 -0.07
C SER A 89 13.06 22.44 -0.85
N VAL A 90 12.41 21.27 -0.78
CA VAL A 90 11.25 20.93 -1.61
C VAL A 90 10.11 21.89 -1.28
N SER A 91 9.48 22.48 -2.31
CA SER A 91 8.35 23.38 -2.11
C SER A 91 7.20 22.66 -1.40
N SER A 92 6.43 23.41 -0.60
CA SER A 92 5.27 22.85 0.13
C SER A 92 4.26 22.18 -0.81
N GLY A 93 4.04 22.74 -2.01
CA GLY A 93 3.18 22.13 -3.03
C GLY A 93 3.66 20.75 -3.49
N ASN A 94 4.98 20.59 -3.69
CA ASN A 94 5.56 19.30 -4.06
C ASN A 94 5.52 18.29 -2.91
N ILE A 95 5.63 18.75 -1.66
CA ILE A 95 5.44 17.90 -0.48
C ILE A 95 4.01 17.34 -0.46
N PHE A 96 2.98 18.18 -0.68
CA PHE A 96 1.58 17.74 -0.72
C PHE A 96 1.29 16.76 -1.87
N LEU A 97 1.85 17.02 -3.06
CA LEU A 97 1.73 16.10 -4.20
C LEU A 97 2.38 14.75 -3.89
N GLY A 98 3.58 14.76 -3.30
CA GLY A 98 4.24 13.56 -2.82
C GLY A 98 3.40 12.83 -1.78
N PHE A 99 2.86 13.55 -0.79
CA PHE A 99 2.03 12.96 0.26
C PHE A 99 0.81 12.23 -0.31
N ARG A 100 0.08 12.85 -1.25
CA ARG A 100 -1.02 12.18 -1.95
C ARG A 100 -0.55 10.93 -2.70
N ALA A 101 0.58 11.03 -3.41
CA ALA A 101 1.13 9.94 -4.18
C ALA A 101 1.64 8.78 -3.32
N TYR A 102 2.13 9.01 -2.10
CA TYR A 102 2.66 7.97 -1.23
C TYR A 102 1.64 7.44 -0.23
N LEU A 103 0.72 8.27 0.27
CA LEU A 103 -0.34 7.85 1.20
C LEU A 103 -1.22 6.75 0.62
N LYS A 104 -1.42 6.74 -0.70
CA LYS A 104 -2.17 5.68 -1.38
C LYS A 104 -1.57 4.28 -1.15
N HIS A 105 -0.30 4.21 -0.78
CA HIS A 105 0.41 2.97 -0.50
C HIS A 105 0.52 2.63 0.99
N LEU A 106 0.20 3.57 1.88
CA LEU A 106 0.35 3.41 3.33
C LEU A 106 -0.44 2.22 3.92
N PRO A 107 -1.67 1.92 3.47
CA PRO A 107 -2.39 0.72 3.91
C PRO A 107 -1.64 -0.58 3.65
N PHE A 108 -0.87 -0.67 2.56
CA PHE A 108 -0.08 -1.87 2.26
C PHE A 108 1.05 -2.08 3.27
N PHE A 109 1.60 -0.99 3.79
CA PHE A 109 2.62 -1.04 4.83
C PHE A 109 2.01 -1.47 6.17
N LEU A 110 0.78 -1.04 6.48
CA LEU A 110 0.14 -1.41 7.75
C LEU A 110 -0.52 -2.79 7.72
N LEU A 111 -0.74 -3.36 6.53
CA LEU A 111 -1.45 -4.61 6.35
C LEU A 111 -0.83 -5.84 7.03
N PRO A 112 0.50 -6.05 6.96
CA PRO A 112 1.14 -7.15 7.67
C PRO A 112 0.98 -7.07 9.20
N ALA A 113 0.71 -5.88 9.76
CA ALA A 113 0.51 -5.69 11.19
C ALA A 113 -0.86 -6.19 11.68
N VAL A 114 -1.84 -6.26 10.78
CA VAL A 114 -3.22 -6.67 11.08
C VAL A 114 -3.59 -8.01 10.44
N TYR A 115 -2.86 -8.43 9.41
CA TYR A 115 -3.07 -9.68 8.70
C TYR A 115 -1.80 -10.54 8.76
N PRO A 116 -1.83 -11.71 9.41
CA PRO A 116 -0.70 -12.64 9.41
C PRO A 116 -0.61 -13.33 8.05
N PHE A 117 0.20 -12.78 7.15
CA PHE A 117 0.47 -13.42 5.86
C PHE A 117 1.25 -14.70 6.04
N THR A 118 0.84 -15.75 5.33
CA THR A 118 1.68 -16.94 5.17
C THR A 118 2.79 -16.68 4.14
N GLU A 119 3.91 -17.39 4.24
CA GLU A 119 5.01 -17.25 3.27
C GLU A 119 4.57 -17.48 1.82
N LYS A 120 3.63 -18.41 1.60
CA LYS A 120 3.07 -18.70 0.27
C LYS A 120 2.30 -17.50 -0.29
N GLU A 121 1.52 -16.83 0.54
CA GLU A 121 0.75 -15.65 0.13
C GLU A 121 1.67 -14.46 -0.16
N PHE A 122 2.68 -14.24 0.69
CA PHE A 122 3.68 -13.20 0.49
C PHE A 122 4.46 -13.42 -0.80
N LYS A 123 4.92 -14.65 -1.06
CA LYS A 123 5.62 -15.02 -2.30
C LYS A 123 4.73 -14.82 -3.54
N ARG A 124 3.44 -15.14 -3.45
CA ARG A 124 2.48 -14.90 -4.54
C ARG A 124 2.29 -13.41 -4.81
N GLN A 125 2.15 -12.59 -3.78
CA GLN A 125 2.06 -11.13 -3.92
C GLN A 125 3.32 -10.56 -4.58
N LEU A 126 4.50 -10.98 -4.12
CA LEU A 126 5.78 -10.62 -4.74
C LEU A 126 5.84 -11.03 -6.22
N MET A 127 5.44 -12.24 -6.57
CA MET A 127 5.42 -12.70 -7.96
C MET A 127 4.49 -11.89 -8.87
N VAL A 128 3.41 -11.31 -8.32
CA VAL A 128 2.50 -10.42 -9.08
C VAL A 128 3.08 -9.01 -9.20
N ILE A 129 3.65 -8.48 -8.12
CA ILE A 129 4.17 -7.10 -8.06
C ILE A 129 5.49 -6.96 -8.82
N LEU A 130 6.37 -7.96 -8.76
CA LEU A 130 7.69 -7.91 -9.38
C LEU A 130 7.65 -7.61 -10.89
N PRO A 131 6.85 -8.31 -11.74
CA PRO A 131 6.78 -7.98 -13.17
C PRO A 131 6.18 -6.58 -13.41
N LEU A 132 5.21 -6.14 -12.59
CA LEU A 132 4.65 -4.79 -12.68
C LEU A 132 5.70 -3.72 -12.37
N LEU A 133 6.55 -3.94 -11.34
CA LEU A 133 7.64 -3.04 -10.98
C LEU A 133 8.73 -3.00 -12.05
N LEU A 134 9.13 -4.15 -12.58
CA LEU A 134 10.14 -4.22 -13.64
C LEU A 134 9.67 -3.48 -14.90
N LEU A 135 8.39 -3.60 -15.23
CA LEU A 135 7.78 -2.91 -16.36
C LEU A 135 7.70 -1.40 -16.12
N GLN A 136 7.49 -0.96 -14.86
CA GLN A 136 7.47 0.46 -14.48
C GLN A 136 8.86 1.11 -14.43
N VAL A 137 9.92 0.36 -14.12
CA VAL A 137 11.29 0.90 -14.10
C VAL A 137 11.81 1.20 -15.51
N TYR A 138 11.34 0.44 -16.51
CA TYR A 138 11.77 0.58 -17.89
C TYR A 138 11.03 1.69 -18.68
N LEU A 139 9.96 2.29 -18.10
CA LEU A 139 9.11 3.32 -18.73
C LEU A 139 9.00 4.63 -17.91
#